data_AF-A0A2P1QN91-F1
#
_entry.id   AF-A0A2P1QN91-F1
#
_cell.length_a   1.000
_cell.length_b   1.000
_cell.length_c   1.000
_cell.angle_alpha   90.00
_cell.angle_beta   90.00
_cell.angle_gamma   90.00
#
_symmetry.space_group_name_H-M   'P 1'
#
loop_
_entity.id
_entity.type
_entity.pdbx_description
1 polymer ?
#
loop_
_entity_poly.entity_id
_entity_poly.type
_entity_poly.pdbx_seq_one_letter_code
_entity_poly.pdbx_strand_id
1 'polypeptide(L)'
;MKSEKNPKIEEEVLKRLNVALDYLLETERLTQRKIALRMKIHHTNLYRVAAGKRPLTSTFAVNFEHHTNISSVWLTTGEGEMIKADVEIFSDEEIRFFYKIKKDAALYELVKLLAKVKKDSYELLKGLILKLIK
;
A
#
# COMPACT_ATOMS: atom_id res chain seq x y z
N MET A 1 7.75 22.47 7.69
CA MET A 1 6.57 22.93 6.92
C MET A 1 5.42 21.98 7.19
N LYS A 2 4.35 22.44 7.85
CA LYS A 2 3.08 21.69 7.88
C LYS A 2 2.45 21.87 6.49
N SER A 3 2.23 20.80 5.74
CA SER A 3 1.50 20.89 4.48
C SER A 3 0.08 21.38 4.77
N GLU A 4 -0.32 22.46 4.11
CA GLU A 4 -1.70 22.92 4.14
C GLU A 4 -2.59 21.82 3.54
N LYS A 5 -3.46 21.28 4.38
CA LYS A 5 -4.39 20.22 3.99
C LYS A 5 -5.49 20.82 3.13
N ASN A 6 -5.64 20.33 1.90
CA ASN A 6 -6.73 20.72 1.02
C ASN A 6 -8.02 19.99 1.46
N PRO A 7 -9.04 20.69 1.98
CA PRO A 7 -10.25 20.07 2.53
C PRO A 7 -11.01 19.21 1.51
N LYS A 8 -10.92 19.55 0.22
CA LYS A 8 -11.55 18.77 -0.86
C LYS A 8 -10.91 17.38 -1.03
N ILE A 9 -9.61 17.26 -0.81
CA ILE A 9 -8.89 15.98 -0.92
C ILE A 9 -9.29 15.05 0.24
N GLU A 10 -9.41 15.58 1.46
CA GLU A 10 -9.81 14.79 2.63
C GLU A 10 -11.25 14.26 2.51
N GLU A 11 -12.15 15.05 1.92
CA GLU A 11 -13.54 14.63 1.65
C GLU A 11 -13.60 13.46 0.66
N GLU A 12 -12.84 13.53 -0.45
CA GLU A 12 -12.80 12.48 -1.46
C GLU A 12 -12.17 11.17 -0.94
N VAL A 13 -11.12 11.28 -0.11
CA VAL A 13 -10.53 10.12 0.58
C VAL A 13 -11.55 9.46 1.51
N LEU A 14 -12.34 10.26 2.24
CA LEU A 14 -13.37 9.75 3.13
C LEU A 14 -14.49 9.03 2.38
N LYS A 15 -14.94 9.60 1.26
CA LYS A 15 -15.94 8.97 0.38
C LYS A 15 -15.45 7.60 -0.09
N ARG A 16 -14.22 7.51 -0.60
CA ARG A 16 -13.62 6.24 -1.05
C ARG A 16 -13.49 5.21 0.07
N LEU A 17 -13.13 5.63 1.28
CA LEU A 17 -13.10 4.73 2.43
C LEU A 17 -14.47 4.13 2.72
N ASN A 18 -15.52 4.94 2.72
CA ASN A 18 -16.88 4.43 2.97
C ASN A 18 -17.34 3.48 1.86
N VAL A 19 -17.06 3.79 0.58
CA VAL A 19 -17.30 2.86 -0.54
C VAL A 19 -16.60 1.51 -0.33
N ALA A 20 -15.33 1.52 0.09
CA ALA A 20 -14.60 0.29 0.38
C ALA A 20 -15.19 -0.49 1.56
N LEU A 21 -15.64 0.20 2.61
CA LEU A 21 -16.26 -0.43 3.78
C LEU A 21 -17.61 -1.07 3.43
N ASP A 22 -18.41 -0.42 2.59
CA ASP A 22 -19.68 -0.95 2.11
C ASP A 22 -19.45 -2.18 1.23
N TYR A 23 -18.49 -2.11 0.30
CA TYR A 23 -18.08 -3.26 -0.53
C TYR A 23 -17.68 -4.47 0.33
N LEU A 24 -16.83 -4.28 1.34
CA LEU A 24 -16.37 -5.38 2.22
C LEU A 24 -17.50 -5.94 3.09
N LEU A 25 -18.46 -5.10 3.48
CA LEU A 25 -19.65 -5.54 4.21
C LEU A 25 -20.55 -6.40 3.32
N GLU A 26 -20.76 -6.00 2.07
CA GLU A 26 -21.66 -6.66 1.13
C GLU A 26 -21.08 -7.97 0.61
N THR A 27 -19.81 -7.97 0.20
CA THR A 27 -19.16 -9.12 -0.45
C THR A 27 -18.59 -10.13 0.54
N GLU A 28 -17.99 -9.68 1.64
CA GLU A 28 -17.28 -10.55 2.60
C GLU A 28 -17.94 -10.61 3.99
N ARG A 29 -19.06 -9.90 4.20
CA ARG A 29 -19.73 -9.78 5.51
C ARG A 29 -18.80 -9.25 6.61
N LEU A 30 -17.87 -8.38 6.23
CA LEU A 30 -16.92 -7.73 7.12
C LEU A 30 -17.42 -6.40 7.62
N THR A 31 -17.97 -6.41 8.83
CA THR A 31 -18.26 -5.18 9.57
C THR A 31 -16.98 -4.41 9.91
N GLN A 32 -17.07 -3.09 10.10
CA GLN A 32 -15.95 -2.27 10.58
C GLN A 32 -15.29 -2.83 11.85
N ARG A 33 -16.07 -3.42 12.78
CA ARG A 33 -15.53 -4.07 13.99
C ARG A 33 -14.64 -5.27 13.65
N LYS A 34 -15.06 -6.12 12.71
CA LYS A 34 -14.27 -7.27 12.24
C LYS A 34 -13.02 -6.84 11.51
N ILE A 35 -13.10 -5.79 10.68
CA ILE A 35 -11.96 -5.22 9.97
C ILE A 35 -10.93 -4.65 10.97
N ALA A 36 -11.39 -3.85 11.94
CA ALA A 36 -10.53 -3.31 12.98
C ALA A 36 -9.82 -4.42 13.79
N LEU A 37 -10.54 -5.51 14.09
CA LEU A 37 -9.96 -6.68 14.75
C LEU A 37 -8.87 -7.34 13.89
N ARG A 38 -9.10 -7.52 12.57
CA ARG A 38 -8.10 -8.05 11.63
C ARG A 38 -6.85 -7.18 11.59
N MET A 39 -7.04 -5.86 11.51
CA MET A 39 -5.95 -4.86 11.52
C MET A 39 -5.24 -4.72 12.88
N LYS A 40 -5.69 -5.44 13.93
CA LYS A 40 -5.20 -5.34 15.31
C LYS A 40 -5.26 -3.91 15.88
N ILE A 41 -6.30 -3.15 15.51
CA ILE A 41 -6.55 -1.81 16.04
C ILE A 41 -7.82 -1.80 16.89
N HIS A 42 -7.90 -0.82 17.80
CA HIS A 42 -9.14 -0.59 18.54
C HIS A 42 -10.27 -0.17 17.59
N HIS A 43 -11.47 -0.75 17.72
CA HIS A 43 -12.61 -0.53 16.82
C HIS A 43 -12.99 0.95 16.64
N THR A 44 -12.82 1.77 17.69
CA THR A 44 -13.09 3.22 17.62
C THR A 44 -12.15 3.96 16.68
N ASN A 45 -10.96 3.42 16.37
CA ASN A 45 -10.02 4.07 15.45
C ASN A 45 -10.57 4.08 14.02
N LEU A 46 -11.01 2.92 13.50
CA LEU A 46 -11.59 2.85 12.15
C LEU A 46 -12.86 3.70 12.05
N TYR A 47 -13.74 3.64 13.06
CA TYR A 47 -14.94 4.47 13.11
C TYR A 47 -14.62 5.96 13.05
N ARG A 48 -13.63 6.43 13.83
CA ARG A 48 -13.25 7.85 13.83
C ARG A 48 -12.66 8.29 12.48
N VAL A 49 -11.97 7.41 11.77
CA VAL A 49 -11.47 7.70 10.43
C VAL A 49 -12.63 7.76 9.43
N ALA A 50 -13.52 6.76 9.42
CA ALA A 50 -14.70 6.69 8.55
C ALA A 50 -15.72 7.83 8.80
N ALA A 51 -15.73 8.39 10.00
CA ALA A 51 -16.52 9.57 10.35
C ALA A 51 -15.80 10.91 10.11
N GLY A 52 -14.60 10.91 9.50
CA GLY A 52 -13.82 12.13 9.26
C GLY A 52 -13.26 12.81 10.52
N LYS A 53 -13.43 12.19 11.70
CA LYS A 53 -12.95 12.71 13.00
C LYS A 53 -11.45 12.50 13.20
N ARG A 54 -10.81 11.71 12.33
CA ARG A 54 -9.37 11.51 12.23
C ARG A 54 -8.99 11.37 10.76
N PRO A 55 -7.86 11.94 10.33
CA PRO A 55 -7.40 11.78 8.96
C PRO A 55 -7.00 10.33 8.70
N LEU A 56 -7.27 9.86 7.48
CA LEU A 56 -6.70 8.62 6.98
C LEU A 56 -5.24 8.86 6.61
N THR A 57 -4.33 8.27 7.38
CA THR A 57 -2.88 8.39 7.10
C THR A 57 -2.44 7.33 6.10
N SER A 58 -1.33 7.56 5.40
CA SER A 58 -0.75 6.56 4.48
C SER A 58 -0.44 5.24 5.20
N THR A 59 0.05 5.29 6.44
CA THR A 59 0.26 4.08 7.26
C THR A 59 -1.04 3.32 7.53
N PHE A 60 -2.13 4.05 7.81
CA PHE A 60 -3.44 3.43 7.97
C PHE A 60 -3.93 2.80 6.67
N ALA A 61 -3.76 3.49 5.54
CA ALA A 61 -4.14 3.01 4.22
C ALA A 61 -3.42 1.71 3.85
N VAL A 62 -2.10 1.65 4.05
CA VAL A 62 -1.28 0.46 3.77
C VAL A 62 -1.67 -0.69 4.70
N ASN A 63 -1.91 -0.42 5.98
CA ASN A 63 -2.37 -1.45 6.91
C ASN A 63 -3.77 -1.96 6.56
N PHE A 64 -4.66 -1.09 6.07
CA PHE A 64 -5.98 -1.45 5.60
C PHE A 64 -5.89 -2.34 4.37
N GLU A 65 -5.06 -1.97 3.38
CA GLU A 65 -4.78 -2.79 2.18
C GLU A 65 -4.34 -4.20 2.56
N HIS A 66 -3.35 -4.32 3.44
CA HIS A 66 -2.79 -5.61 3.85
C HIS A 66 -3.82 -6.60 4.43
N HIS A 67 -4.92 -6.10 5.01
CA HIS A 67 -5.92 -6.93 5.69
C HIS A 67 -7.26 -7.06 4.94
N THR A 68 -7.43 -6.32 3.84
CA THR A 68 -8.71 -6.22 3.11
C THR A 68 -8.58 -6.31 1.59
N ASN A 69 -7.35 -6.32 1.06
CA ASN A 69 -7.04 -6.23 -0.36
C ASN A 69 -7.59 -4.96 -1.06
N ILE A 70 -7.98 -3.94 -0.31
CA ILE A 70 -8.35 -2.63 -0.86
C ILE A 70 -7.10 -1.79 -1.07
N SER A 71 -6.84 -1.38 -2.31
CA SER A 71 -5.67 -0.61 -2.71
C SER A 71 -5.54 0.70 -1.92
N SER A 72 -4.42 0.86 -1.21
CA SER A 72 -4.07 2.08 -0.48
C SER A 72 -3.83 3.26 -1.43
N VAL A 73 -3.34 3.00 -2.64
CA VAL A 73 -3.15 4.00 -3.69
C VAL A 73 -4.50 4.52 -4.15
N TRP A 74 -5.43 3.62 -4.49
CA TRP A 74 -6.78 4.01 -4.88
C TRP A 74 -7.49 4.77 -3.75
N LEU A 75 -7.37 4.28 -2.51
CA LEU A 75 -7.98 4.91 -1.35
C LEU A 75 -7.49 6.36 -1.15
N THR A 76 -6.19 6.59 -1.27
CA THR A 76 -5.57 7.90 -1.00
C THR A 76 -5.61 8.87 -2.18
N THR A 77 -5.53 8.37 -3.42
CA THR A 77 -5.40 9.20 -4.63
C THR A 77 -6.58 9.11 -5.58
N GLY A 78 -7.34 8.01 -5.55
CA GLY A 78 -8.36 7.68 -6.54
C GLY A 78 -7.81 6.99 -7.81
N GLU A 79 -6.50 6.81 -7.91
CA GLU A 79 -5.86 6.19 -9.08
C GLU A 79 -5.83 4.66 -8.98
N GLY A 80 -6.00 3.99 -10.12
CA GLY A 80 -5.98 2.52 -10.22
C GLY A 80 -7.30 1.86 -9.81
N GLU A 81 -7.23 0.56 -9.52
CA GLU A 81 -8.39 -0.23 -9.11
C GLU A 81 -8.55 -0.27 -7.59
N MET A 82 -9.80 -0.31 -7.11
CA MET A 82 -10.13 -0.42 -5.69
C MET A 82 -9.66 -1.75 -5.10
N ILE A 83 -9.94 -2.85 -5.81
CA ILE A 83 -9.63 -4.21 -5.36
C ILE A 83 -8.29 -4.59 -5.97
N LYS A 84 -7.36 -5.03 -5.13
CA LYS A 84 -6.13 -5.67 -5.59
C LYS A 84 -6.43 -7.17 -5.72
N ALA A 85 -6.61 -7.65 -6.95
CA ALA A 85 -6.68 -9.08 -7.20
C ALA A 85 -5.34 -9.71 -6.78
N ASP A 86 -5.42 -10.75 -5.94
CA ASP A 86 -4.33 -11.53 -5.37
C ASP A 86 -3.08 -10.74 -5.00
N VAL A 87 -3.05 -10.27 -3.75
CA VAL A 87 -1.79 -9.88 -3.12
C VAL A 87 -0.99 -11.18 -2.94
N GLU A 88 -0.08 -11.46 -3.88
CA GLU A 88 1.02 -12.39 -3.62
C GLU A 88 1.70 -11.91 -2.33
N ILE A 89 1.46 -12.62 -1.24
CA ILE A 89 2.13 -12.37 0.02
C ILE A 89 3.60 -12.71 -0.25
N PHE A 90 4.48 -11.73 -0.04
CA PHE A 90 5.91 -11.97 -0.15
C PHE A 90 6.29 -13.17 0.73
N SER A 91 6.91 -14.15 0.11
CA SER A 91 7.52 -15.28 0.79
C SER A 91 8.59 -14.81 1.77
N ASP A 92 8.92 -15.65 2.76
CA ASP A 92 10.01 -15.38 3.69
C ASP A 92 11.35 -15.12 2.98
N GLU A 93 11.55 -15.71 1.80
CA GLU A 93 12.73 -15.48 0.97
C GLU A 93 12.76 -14.05 0.41
N GLU A 94 11.63 -13.59 -0.14
CA GLU A 94 11.49 -12.21 -0.64
C GLU A 94 11.65 -11.19 0.49
N ILE A 95 11.08 -11.46 1.67
CA ILE A 95 11.26 -10.61 2.86
C ILE A 95 12.74 -10.51 3.24
N ARG A 96 13.45 -11.64 3.30
CA ARG A 96 14.89 -11.67 3.58
C ARG A 96 15.69 -10.90 2.52
N PHE A 97 15.32 -11.03 1.25
CA PHE A 97 15.95 -10.31 0.15
C PHE A 97 15.77 -8.79 0.27
N PHE A 98 14.54 -8.32 0.53
CA PHE A 98 14.29 -6.89 0.73
C PHE A 98 14.99 -6.34 1.98
N TYR A 99 15.06 -7.13 3.06
CA TYR A 99 15.83 -6.75 4.25
C TYR A 99 17.31 -6.55 3.92
N LYS A 100 17.91 -7.46 3.14
CA LYS A 100 19.30 -7.34 2.66
C LYS A 100 19.49 -6.07 1.83
N ILE A 101 18.61 -5.81 0.88
CA ILE A 101 18.64 -4.58 0.07
C ILE A 101 18.57 -3.34 0.97
N LYS A 102 17.65 -3.33 1.95
CA LYS A 102 17.43 -2.15 2.79
C LYS A 102 18.58 -1.84 3.74
N LYS A 103 19.29 -2.88 4.22
CA LYS A 103 20.41 -2.74 5.16
C LYS A 103 21.67 -2.18 4.49
N ASP A 104 21.85 -2.41 3.20
CA ASP A 104 23.00 -1.95 2.43
C ASP A 104 22.63 -0.69 1.62
N ALA A 105 23.16 0.47 2.01
CA ALA A 105 22.83 1.74 1.38
C ALA A 105 23.26 1.81 -0.10
N ALA A 106 24.39 1.20 -0.47
CA ALA A 106 24.88 1.20 -1.84
C ALA A 106 24.00 0.30 -2.73
N LEU A 107 23.67 -0.89 -2.24
CA LEU A 107 22.75 -1.80 -2.91
C LEU A 107 21.34 -1.20 -3.05
N TYR A 108 20.84 -0.52 -2.02
CA TYR A 108 19.54 0.13 -2.05
C TYR A 108 19.43 1.20 -3.14
N GLU A 109 20.44 2.07 -3.25
CA GLU A 109 20.46 3.10 -4.30
C GLU A 109 20.60 2.49 -5.70
N LEU A 110 21.36 1.39 -5.86
CA LEU A 110 21.42 0.66 -7.12
C LEU A 110 20.04 0.11 -7.52
N VAL A 111 19.33 -0.55 -6.61
CA VAL A 111 17.99 -1.10 -6.87
C VAL A 111 16.99 0.01 -7.22
N LYS A 112 17.05 1.16 -6.55
CA LYS A 112 16.23 2.34 -6.91
C LYS A 112 16.50 2.83 -8.32
N LEU A 113 17.76 2.86 -8.77
CA LEU A 113 18.10 3.25 -10.13
C LEU A 113 17.53 2.26 -11.14
N LEU A 114 17.71 0.96 -10.89
CA LEU A 114 17.16 -0.10 -11.73
C LEU A 114 15.64 -0.02 -11.86
N ALA A 115 14.93 0.31 -10.79
CA ALA A 115 13.48 0.46 -10.79
C ALA A 115 12.96 1.63 -11.67
N LYS A 116 13.84 2.57 -12.08
CA LYS A 116 13.50 3.69 -12.97
C LYS A 116 13.76 3.38 -14.45
N VAL A 117 14.41 2.25 -14.75
CA VAL A 117 14.77 1.91 -16.13
C VAL A 117 13.53 1.42 -16.89
N LYS A 118 13.46 1.72 -18.19
CA LYS A 118 12.38 1.22 -19.06
C LYS A 118 12.51 -0.30 -19.24
N LYS A 119 11.36 -0.99 -19.28
CA LYS A 119 11.28 -2.45 -19.43
C LYS A 119 12.09 -2.98 -20.63
N ASP A 120 12.10 -2.26 -21.75
CA ASP A 120 12.81 -2.67 -22.97
C ASP A 120 14.34 -2.77 -22.77
N SER A 121 14.87 -2.13 -21.73
CA SER A 121 16.30 -2.17 -21.38
C SER A 121 16.66 -3.27 -20.39
N TYR A 122 15.70 -4.05 -19.88
CA TYR A 122 15.93 -5.03 -18.82
C TYR A 122 16.83 -6.18 -19.26
N GLU A 123 16.64 -6.73 -20.45
CA GLU A 123 17.48 -7.84 -20.94
C GLU A 123 18.94 -7.40 -21.15
N LEU A 124 19.15 -6.18 -21.64
CA LEU A 124 20.49 -5.61 -21.77
C LEU A 124 21.15 -5.44 -20.39
N LEU A 125 20.43 -4.88 -19.41
CA LEU A 125 20.93 -4.73 -18.05
C LEU A 125 21.24 -6.07 -17.38
N LYS A 126 20.35 -7.06 -17.54
CA LYS A 126 20.56 -8.42 -17.05
C LYS A 126 21.84 -9.01 -17.63
N GLY A 127 22.06 -8.87 -18.94
CA GLY A 127 23.29 -9.32 -19.60
C GLY A 127 24.56 -8.64 -19.07
N LEU A 128 24.50 -7.33 -18.79
CA LEU A 128 25.62 -6.60 -18.21
C LEU A 128 25.92 -7.04 -16.77
N ILE A 129 24.88 -7.18 -15.94
CA ILE A 129 25.02 -7.64 -14.55
C ILE A 129 25.62 -9.05 -14.51
N LEU A 130 25.13 -9.96 -15.36
CA LEU A 130 25.66 -11.34 -15.42
C LEU A 130 27.14 -11.39 -15.81
N LYS A 131 27.63 -10.44 -16.61
CA LYS A 131 29.07 -10.34 -16.93
C LYS A 131 29.90 -9.90 -15.72
N LEU A 132 29.32 -9.13 -14.80
CA LEU A 132 29.99 -8.64 -13.58
C LEU A 132 29.95 -9.62 -12.41
N ILE A 133 29.05 -10.62 -12.45
CA ILE A 133 28.94 -11.66 -11.43
C ILE A 133 29.98 -12.78 -11.60
N LYS A 134 30.77 -12.76 -12.69
CA LYS A 134 31.86 -13.72 -12.93
C LYS A 134 33.01 -13.61 -11.94
#